data_AF-A0A1B6IF89-F1
#
_entry.id   AF-A0A1B6IF89-F1
#
_cell.length_a   1.000
_cell.length_b   1.000
_cell.length_c   1.000
_cell.angle_alpha   90.00
_cell.angle_beta   90.00
_cell.angle_gamma   90.00
#
_symmetry.space_group_name_H-M   'P 1'
#
loop_
_entity.id
_entity.type
_entity.pdbx_description
1 polymer ?
#
loop_
_entity_poly.entity_id
_entity_poly.type
_entity_poly.pdbx_seq_one_letter_code
_entity_poly.pdbx_strand_id
1 'polypeptide(L)'
;EEQIDWSQSLVKQVGGLGERYHSWVVKPVDRRARLFDADWLEQLTVVQWYVIPLVWVPVYITLLYISHLRLVNVIDSQVHVWVYLGCAVVIGFLIWPMIEYATHRWLFHLKPPDSIPLLIAIHFCLHGLHHKVPFDGGHVNRSG
;
A
#
# COMPACT_ATOMS: atom_id res chain seq x y z
N GLU A 1 -14.61 -23.03 -1.26
CA GLU A 1 -13.81 -22.47 -2.37
C GLU A 1 -14.61 -22.36 -3.68
N GLU A 2 -15.78 -22.99 -3.78
CA GLU A 2 -16.66 -23.08 -4.96
C GLU A 2 -17.34 -21.79 -5.49
N GLN A 3 -17.07 -20.60 -4.95
CA GLN A 3 -17.86 -19.40 -5.30
C GLN A 3 -17.12 -18.24 -5.98
N ILE A 4 -15.79 -18.32 -6.08
CA ILE A 4 -15.00 -17.30 -6.77
C ILE A 4 -14.36 -17.95 -7.99
N ASP A 5 -14.65 -17.41 -9.16
CA ASP A 5 -13.97 -17.77 -10.41
C ASP A 5 -12.66 -16.99 -10.51
N TRP A 6 -11.55 -17.71 -10.36
CA TRP A 6 -10.19 -17.15 -10.41
C TRP A 6 -9.75 -16.75 -11.83
N SER A 7 -10.50 -17.14 -12.87
CA SER A 7 -10.24 -16.70 -14.24
C SER A 7 -10.77 -15.30 -14.54
N GLN A 8 -11.67 -14.79 -13.68
CA GLN A 8 -12.33 -13.49 -13.84
C GLN A 8 -11.82 -12.46 -12.82
N SER A 9 -12.17 -11.19 -13.02
CA SER A 9 -11.85 -10.10 -12.08
C SER A 9 -12.37 -10.41 -10.67
N LEU A 10 -11.45 -10.44 -9.70
CA LEU A 10 -11.79 -10.64 -8.29
C LEU A 10 -12.53 -9.44 -7.71
N VAL A 11 -12.18 -8.20 -8.08
CA VAL A 11 -12.80 -6.97 -7.54
C VAL A 11 -14.31 -6.94 -7.77
N LYS A 12 -14.79 -7.46 -8.91
CA LYS A 12 -16.23 -7.58 -9.22
C LYS A 12 -16.95 -8.63 -8.38
N GLN A 13 -16.25 -9.68 -7.97
CA GLN A 13 -16.83 -10.83 -7.27
C GLN A 13 -16.77 -10.67 -5.74
N VAL A 14 -15.69 -10.10 -5.20
CA VAL A 14 -15.44 -10.07 -3.75
C VAL A 14 -16.52 -9.33 -2.97
N GLY A 15 -17.12 -8.29 -3.54
CA GLY A 15 -18.22 -7.55 -2.91
C GLY A 15 -19.48 -8.41 -2.69
N GLY A 16 -19.69 -9.44 -3.51
CA GLY A 16 -20.81 -10.38 -3.38
C GLY A 16 -20.62 -11.43 -2.28
N LEU A 17 -19.46 -11.48 -1.62
CA LEU A 17 -19.21 -12.45 -0.55
C LEU A 17 -19.95 -12.10 0.75
N GLY A 18 -20.27 -10.81 0.98
CA GLY A 18 -20.96 -10.32 2.18
C GLY A 18 -20.30 -10.83 3.47
N GLU A 19 -21.10 -11.39 4.37
CA GLU A 19 -20.67 -11.92 5.68
C GLU A 19 -19.53 -12.95 5.59
N ARG A 20 -19.39 -13.64 4.47
CA ARG A 20 -18.38 -14.68 4.29
C ARG A 20 -17.01 -14.12 3.90
N TYR A 21 -16.96 -12.84 3.50
CA TYR A 21 -15.76 -12.17 3.02
C TYR A 21 -14.58 -12.31 4.01
N HIS A 22 -14.80 -11.98 5.28
CA HIS A 22 -13.73 -11.98 6.28
C HIS A 22 -13.14 -13.38 6.49
N SER A 23 -13.97 -14.42 6.47
CA SER A 23 -13.51 -15.81 6.61
C SER A 23 -12.75 -16.31 5.38
N TRP A 24 -13.05 -15.74 4.21
CA TRP A 24 -12.47 -16.12 2.92
C TRP A 24 -11.13 -15.43 2.66
N VAL A 25 -11.01 -14.14 3.02
CA VAL A 25 -9.84 -13.30 2.71
C VAL A 25 -8.60 -13.69 3.50
N VAL A 26 -8.77 -14.15 4.75
CA VAL A 26 -7.67 -14.57 5.64
C VAL A 26 -7.11 -15.95 5.33
N LYS A 27 -7.73 -16.70 4.41
CA LYS A 27 -7.27 -18.04 4.00
C LYS A 27 -6.33 -17.90 2.79
N PRO A 28 -5.00 -17.96 2.98
CA PRO A 28 -4.06 -17.72 1.89
C PRO A 28 -4.17 -18.80 0.82
N VAL A 29 -3.88 -18.42 -0.42
CA VAL A 29 -3.76 -19.31 -1.56
C VAL A 29 -2.52 -18.94 -2.36
N ASP A 30 -1.86 -19.95 -2.92
CA ASP A 30 -0.75 -19.77 -3.83
C ASP A 30 -1.23 -19.98 -5.27
N ARG A 31 -1.74 -18.91 -5.89
CA ARG A 31 -2.22 -18.91 -7.28
C ARG A 31 -2.27 -17.49 -7.83
N ARG A 32 -2.27 -17.39 -9.16
CA ARG A 32 -2.49 -16.13 -9.86
C ARG A 32 -3.88 -15.57 -9.54
N ALA A 33 -3.92 -14.29 -9.19
CA ALA A 33 -5.13 -13.51 -9.07
C ALA A 33 -5.23 -12.51 -10.24
N ARG A 34 -6.44 -12.33 -10.79
CA ARG A 34 -6.75 -11.24 -11.72
C ARG A 34 -7.61 -10.23 -10.99
N LEU A 35 -7.14 -9.00 -10.83
CA LEU A 35 -7.90 -7.97 -10.09
C LEU A 35 -8.96 -7.31 -10.97
N PHE A 36 -8.61 -6.91 -12.18
CA PHE A 36 -9.45 -6.17 -13.10
C PHE A 36 -9.64 -6.89 -14.45
N ASP A 37 -10.77 -6.63 -15.11
CA ASP A 37 -11.01 -7.18 -16.44
C ASP A 37 -10.16 -6.49 -17.50
N ALA A 38 -9.87 -5.20 -17.33
CA ALA A 38 -9.07 -4.45 -18.28
C ALA A 38 -7.56 -4.67 -18.05
N ASP A 39 -6.85 -5.11 -19.08
CA ASP A 39 -5.42 -5.43 -18.97
C ASP A 39 -4.56 -4.22 -18.56
N TRP A 40 -4.96 -3.01 -18.95
CA TRP A 40 -4.24 -1.79 -18.57
C TRP A 40 -4.42 -1.44 -17.08
N LEU A 41 -5.59 -1.75 -16.48
CA LEU A 41 -5.79 -1.60 -15.03
C LEU A 41 -4.97 -2.63 -14.26
N GLU A 42 -4.88 -3.86 -14.80
CA GLU A 42 -4.05 -4.92 -14.22
C GLU A 42 -2.56 -4.56 -14.25
N GLN A 43 -2.10 -3.82 -15.25
CA GLN A 43 -0.71 -3.34 -15.26
C GLN A 43 -0.42 -2.34 -14.14
N LEU A 44 -1.41 -1.54 -13.73
CA LEU A 44 -1.26 -0.56 -12.66
C LEU A 44 -1.22 -1.18 -11.25
N THR A 45 -1.65 -2.43 -11.09
CA THR A 45 -1.61 -3.14 -9.80
C THR A 45 -0.27 -3.81 -9.54
N VAL A 46 0.55 -4.01 -10.58
CA VAL A 46 1.87 -4.63 -10.47
C VAL A 46 2.93 -3.56 -10.20
N VAL A 47 3.20 -3.33 -8.92
CA VAL A 47 4.25 -2.38 -8.50
C VAL A 47 5.55 -3.14 -8.21
N GLN A 48 6.58 -2.88 -9.00
CA GLN A 48 7.91 -3.45 -8.77
C GLN A 48 8.57 -2.83 -7.54
N TRP A 49 9.38 -3.61 -6.81
CA TRP A 49 9.98 -3.18 -5.55
C TRP A 49 10.80 -1.88 -5.67
N TYR A 50 11.45 -1.65 -6.82
CA TYR A 50 12.28 -0.46 -7.06
C TYR A 50 11.46 0.79 -7.39
N VAL A 51 10.16 0.68 -7.69
CA VAL A 51 9.29 1.84 -7.98
C VAL A 51 9.11 2.70 -6.73
N ILE A 52 9.00 2.08 -5.56
CA ILE A 52 8.85 2.79 -4.27
C ILE A 52 10.04 3.73 -4.03
N PRO A 53 11.31 3.26 -3.98
CA PRO A 53 12.44 4.17 -3.78
C PRO A 53 12.62 5.15 -4.95
N LEU A 54 12.37 4.74 -6.20
CA LEU A 54 12.50 5.62 -7.37
C LEU A 54 11.59 6.85 -7.29
N VAL A 55 10.36 6.70 -6.76
CA VAL A 55 9.41 7.81 -6.61
C VAL A 55 9.67 8.60 -5.33
N TRP A 56 9.80 7.92 -4.19
CA TRP A 56 9.77 8.58 -2.89
C TRP A 56 11.11 9.17 -2.44
N VAL A 57 12.24 8.63 -2.89
CA VAL A 57 13.57 9.19 -2.55
C VAL A 57 13.76 10.59 -3.16
N PRO A 58 13.48 10.85 -4.46
CA PRO A 58 13.55 12.20 -5.01
C PRO A 58 12.61 13.19 -4.35
N VAL A 59 11.38 12.76 -4.00
CA VAL A 59 10.41 13.60 -3.27
C VAL A 59 10.98 14.00 -1.92
N TYR A 60 11.51 13.04 -1.16
CA TYR A 60 12.13 13.30 0.15
C TYR A 60 13.33 14.25 0.06
N ILE A 61 14.23 14.05 -0.91
CA ILE A 61 15.39 14.92 -1.14
C ILE A 61 14.94 16.34 -1.51
N THR A 62 13.93 16.46 -2.37
CA THR A 62 13.40 17.76 -2.80
C THR A 62 12.79 18.51 -1.63
N LEU A 63 12.01 17.83 -0.78
CA LEU A 63 11.43 18.44 0.42
C LEU A 63 12.52 18.86 1.42
N LEU A 64 13.55 18.04 1.63
CA LEU A 64 14.69 18.42 2.47
C LEU A 64 15.42 19.65 1.92
N TYR A 65 15.64 19.71 0.60
CA TYR A 65 16.28 20.85 -0.04
C TYR A 65 15.45 22.13 0.09
N ILE A 66 14.13 22.05 -0.15
CA ILE A 66 13.22 23.19 0.05
C ILE A 66 13.23 23.65 1.52
N SER A 67 13.20 22.72 2.48
CA SER A 67 13.27 23.06 3.90
C SER A 67 14.61 23.72 4.26
N HIS A 68 15.73 23.23 3.73
CA HIS A 68 17.04 23.85 3.91
C HIS A 68 17.05 25.30 3.39
N LEU A 69 16.62 25.52 2.15
CA LEU A 69 16.54 26.87 1.56
C LEU A 69 15.65 27.81 2.37
N ARG A 70 14.57 27.31 2.97
CA ARG A 70 13.70 28.14 3.83
C ARG A 70 14.37 28.47 5.16
N LEU A 71 15.04 27.51 5.78
CA LEU A 71 15.65 27.68 7.10
C LEU A 71 16.86 28.61 7.08
N VAL A 72 17.70 28.57 6.03
CA VAL A 72 18.86 29.48 5.92
C VAL A 72 18.45 30.96 5.77
N ASN A 73 17.22 31.24 5.36
CA ASN A 73 16.68 32.61 5.29
C ASN A 73 16.10 33.10 6.64
N VAL A 74 15.98 32.21 7.63
CA VAL A 74 15.35 32.51 8.94
C VAL A 74 16.35 32.33 10.09
N ILE A 75 17.35 31.45 9.92
CA ILE A 75 18.33 31.08 10.95
C ILE A 75 19.72 31.44 10.46
N ASP A 76 20.38 32.38 11.14
CA ASP A 76 21.71 32.87 10.77
C ASP A 76 22.84 31.84 10.96
N SER A 77 22.63 30.85 11.84
CA SER A 77 23.62 29.80 12.13
C SER A 77 23.39 28.56 11.28
N GLN A 78 24.34 28.28 10.37
CA GLN A 78 24.34 27.08 9.54
C GLN A 78 24.31 25.78 10.37
N VAL A 79 24.96 25.78 11.54
CA VAL A 79 24.95 24.63 12.46
C VAL A 79 23.53 24.37 12.97
N HIS A 80 22.81 25.43 13.37
CA HIS A 80 21.43 25.29 13.85
C HIS A 80 20.48 24.81 12.75
N VAL A 81 20.67 25.22 11.49
CA VAL A 81 19.89 24.71 10.35
C VAL A 81 20.05 23.20 10.21
N TRP A 82 21.29 22.69 10.24
CA TRP A 82 21.55 21.26 10.13
C TRP A 82 21.04 20.46 11.34
N VAL A 83 21.16 21.02 12.54
CA VAL A 83 20.58 20.41 13.76
C VAL A 83 19.06 20.31 13.62
N TYR A 84 18.38 21.37 13.18
CA TYR A 84 16.92 21.36 13.01
C TYR A 84 16.48 20.31 11.97
N LEU A 85 17.15 20.26 10.81
CA LEU A 85 16.86 19.25 9.78
C LEU A 85 17.13 17.84 10.31
N GLY A 86 18.26 17.61 11.00
CA GLY A 86 18.59 16.33 11.61
C GLY A 86 17.54 15.88 12.63
N CYS A 87 17.10 16.78 13.51
CA CYS A 87 16.01 16.53 14.46
C CYS A 87 14.71 16.17 13.75
N ALA A 88 14.34 16.89 12.68
CA ALA A 88 13.14 16.60 11.91
C ALA A 88 13.18 15.20 11.27
N VAL A 89 14.34 14.80 10.74
CA VAL A 89 14.55 13.45 10.19
C VAL A 89 14.41 12.39 11.27
N VAL A 90 15.06 12.57 12.42
CA VAL A 90 14.97 11.63 13.56
C VAL A 90 13.53 11.50 14.05
N ILE A 91 12.82 12.61 14.23
CA ILE A 91 11.41 12.62 14.62
C ILE A 91 10.57 11.87 13.58
N GLY A 92 10.82 12.09 12.28
CA GLY A 92 10.16 11.37 11.20
C GLY A 92 10.34 9.84 11.31
N PHE A 93 11.57 9.38 11.56
CA PHE A 93 11.86 7.96 11.78
C PHE A 93 11.19 7.37 13.03
N LEU A 94 10.96 8.19 14.07
CA LEU A 94 10.27 7.75 15.29
C LEU A 94 8.75 7.72 15.10
N ILE A 95 8.18 8.69 14.37
CA ILE A 95 6.74 8.77 14.11
C ILE A 95 6.31 7.70 13.09
N TRP A 96 7.16 7.37 12.12
CA TRP A 96 6.79 6.43 11.06
C TRP A 96 6.30 5.06 11.58
N PRO A 97 7.00 4.34 12.49
CA PRO A 97 6.50 3.09 13.04
C PRO A 97 5.15 3.22 13.76
N MET A 98 4.87 4.39 14.37
CA MET A 98 3.59 4.65 15.01
C MET A 98 2.46 4.77 13.98
N ILE A 99 2.70 5.50 12.88
CA ILE A 99 1.77 5.61 11.76
C ILE A 99 1.58 4.23 11.11
N GLU A 100 2.66 3.51 10.84
CA GLU A 100 2.63 2.17 10.26
C GLU A 100 1.77 1.22 11.11
N TYR A 101 2.03 1.15 12.41
CA TYR A 101 1.26 0.32 13.32
C TYR A 101 -0.22 0.73 13.35
N ALA A 102 -0.50 2.03 13.46
CA ALA A 102 -1.85 2.56 13.50
C ALA A 102 -2.64 2.22 12.23
N THR A 103 -2.06 2.52 11.07
CA THR A 103 -2.66 2.26 9.76
C THR A 103 -2.86 0.76 9.54
N HIS A 104 -1.86 -0.06 9.84
CA HIS A 104 -2.00 -1.50 9.71
C HIS A 104 -3.11 -2.03 10.62
N ARG A 105 -3.10 -1.69 11.91
CA ARG A 105 -4.04 -2.24 12.90
C ARG A 105 -5.49 -1.77 12.71
N TRP A 106 -5.70 -0.51 12.36
CA TRP A 106 -7.02 0.12 12.35
C TRP A 106 -7.59 0.39 10.96
N LEU A 107 -6.76 0.65 9.96
CA LEU A 107 -7.23 0.87 8.58
C LEU A 107 -7.19 -0.42 7.77
N PHE A 108 -6.06 -1.12 7.75
CA PHE A 108 -5.88 -2.30 6.90
C PHE A 108 -6.58 -3.55 7.43
N HIS A 109 -6.78 -3.65 8.75
CA HIS A 109 -7.57 -4.70 9.40
C HIS A 109 -8.98 -4.25 9.81
N LEU A 110 -9.47 -3.15 9.21
CA LEU A 110 -10.85 -2.71 9.39
C LEU A 110 -11.80 -3.78 8.85
N LYS A 111 -12.83 -4.16 9.61
CA LYS A 111 -13.89 -5.02 9.10
C LYS A 111 -14.91 -4.16 8.33
N PRO A 112 -14.98 -4.26 6.99
CA PRO A 112 -16.00 -3.53 6.23
C PRO A 112 -17.40 -4.05 6.59
N PRO A 113 -18.45 -3.22 6.54
CA PRO A 113 -19.83 -3.68 6.68
C PRO A 113 -20.19 -4.70 5.59
N ASP A 114 -20.76 -5.83 6.01
CA ASP A 114 -21.10 -6.95 5.11
C ASP A 114 -22.20 -6.59 4.09
N SER A 115 -22.98 -5.54 4.36
CA SER A 115 -24.07 -5.06 3.51
C SER A 115 -23.62 -4.12 2.39
N ILE A 116 -22.34 -3.71 2.36
CA ILE A 116 -21.83 -2.71 1.40
C ILE A 116 -20.72 -3.33 0.54
N PRO A 117 -21.06 -3.91 -0.63
CA PRO A 117 -20.10 -4.57 -1.53
C PRO A 117 -18.91 -3.68 -1.93
N LEU A 118 -19.13 -2.36 -2.06
CA LEU A 118 -18.08 -1.41 -2.40
C LEU A 118 -17.01 -1.32 -1.30
N LEU A 119 -17.39 -1.31 -0.02
CA LEU A 119 -16.43 -1.24 1.08
C LEU A 119 -15.64 -2.54 1.22
N ILE A 120 -16.27 -3.67 0.93
CA ILE A 120 -15.60 -4.97 0.83
C ILE A 120 -14.54 -4.95 -0.28
N ALA A 121 -14.89 -4.45 -1.47
CA ALA A 121 -13.95 -4.33 -2.59
C ALA A 121 -12.80 -3.37 -2.28
N ILE A 122 -13.07 -2.22 -1.64
CA ILE A 122 -12.03 -1.26 -1.22
C ILE A 122 -11.08 -1.92 -0.21
N HIS A 123 -11.60 -2.58 0.83
CA HIS A 123 -10.78 -3.30 1.80
C HIS A 123 -9.94 -4.40 1.13
N PHE A 124 -10.53 -5.12 0.16
CA PHE A 124 -9.82 -6.14 -0.60
C PHE A 124 -8.63 -5.56 -1.37
N CYS A 125 -8.81 -4.43 -2.06
CA CYS A 125 -7.72 -3.76 -2.78
C CYS A 125 -6.66 -3.17 -1.85
N LEU A 126 -7.03 -2.69 -0.65
CA LEU A 126 -6.10 -2.07 0.30
C LEU A 126 -5.19 -3.10 0.98
N HIS A 127 -5.77 -4.21 1.46
CA HIS A 127 -5.01 -5.21 2.24
C HIS A 127 -5.51 -6.65 2.08
N GLY A 128 -6.78 -6.85 1.72
CA GLY A 128 -7.34 -8.20 1.61
C GLY A 128 -6.64 -9.08 0.56
N LEU A 129 -6.19 -8.51 -0.56
CA LEU A 129 -5.40 -9.24 -1.56
C LEU A 129 -4.09 -9.76 -0.97
N HIS A 130 -3.39 -8.95 -0.17
CA HIS A 130 -2.13 -9.34 0.46
C HIS A 130 -2.31 -10.53 1.41
N HIS A 131 -3.39 -10.58 2.18
CA HIS A 131 -3.72 -11.77 2.98
C HIS A 131 -4.08 -12.98 2.13
N LYS A 132 -4.78 -12.74 1.03
CA LYS A 132 -5.29 -13.82 0.19
C LYS A 132 -4.19 -14.46 -0.66
N VAL A 133 -3.29 -13.66 -1.21
CA VAL A 133 -2.21 -14.07 -2.12
C VAL A 133 -0.90 -13.42 -1.65
N PRO A 134 -0.29 -13.94 -0.56
CA PRO A 134 0.87 -13.30 0.07
C PRO A 134 2.13 -13.32 -0.80
N PHE A 135 2.20 -14.25 -1.76
CA PHE A 135 3.34 -14.44 -2.66
C PHE A 135 3.06 -14.01 -4.10
N ASP A 136 2.23 -12.97 -4.30
CA ASP A 136 2.09 -12.32 -5.60
C ASP A 136 3.35 -11.49 -5.92
N GLY A 137 4.50 -12.18 -5.98
CA GLY A 137 5.78 -11.60 -6.31
C GLY A 137 5.74 -11.18 -7.77
N GLY A 138 5.81 -9.86 -7.98
CA GLY A 138 5.73 -9.22 -9.29
C GLY A 138 6.54 -9.94 -10.37
N HIS A 139 5.89 -10.84 -11.10
CA HIS A 139 6.12 -11.18 -12.50
C HIS A 139 7.61 -11.37 -12.92
N VAL A 140 8.42 -12.07 -12.13
CA VAL A 140 9.82 -12.36 -12.50
C VAL A 140 9.95 -13.47 -13.56
N ASN A 141 8.94 -14.31 -13.79
CA ASN A 141 9.01 -15.37 -14.81
C ASN A 141 7.73 -15.46 -15.65
N ARG A 142 7.63 -14.67 -16.73
CA ARG A 142 6.58 -14.79 -17.77
C ARG A 142 7.14 -14.93 -19.20
N SER A 143 8.28 -15.59 -19.35
CA SER A 143 8.73 -16.11 -20.66
C SER A 143 9.20 -17.55 -20.49
N GLY A 144 8.27 -18.47 -20.70
CA GLY A 144 8.45 -19.92 -20.72
C GLY A 144 7.21 -20.53 -21.35
#